data_AF-A0A7C2ZFW2-F1
#
_entry.id   AF-A0A7C2ZFW2-F1
#
_cell.length_a   1.000
_cell.length_b   1.000
_cell.length_c   1.000
_cell.angle_alpha   90.00
_cell.angle_beta   90.00
_cell.angle_gamma   90.00
#
_symmetry.space_group_name_H-M   'P 1'
#
loop_
_entity.id
_entity.type
_entity.pdbx_description
1 polymer ?
#
loop_
_entity_poly.entity_id
_entity_poly.type
_entity_poly.pdbx_seq_one_letter_code
_entity_poly.pdbx_strand_id
1 'polypeptide(L)'
;MGMKYTIFATLVMFLVLVINPDSKAVSLRKINEVRNKGVLDSRDFEIIDNFVAQAVRELVKTRDFTSIASARAVILSSASSSTESADAQYDEQFFESANKYIAKAFEQAEMLTPEDRKFKAILNLLILVDNLEDVRLADLAIKMLNNENTAIRYWAVHSVTNPAITEQLNSTNTANLILASKIVGRLEELVDDANPEMIALMAEFAAKVKIPQGENLLLKIADMRISKYADWTVDYELLDAAILKLLYGKLSSAKLKKSLPATSRDRAAVARRFEQLYSYAMQRYIKDINGGDFLSVTEKRQLASVLVEVEKNCISRLLRPQSTIRRAVEKNDVMSLLKEHSRLFGDETGPGKLALELKFDYGETPDGNKRTAPLVLPDPPKELIMDY
;
A
#
# COMPACT_ATOMS: atom_id res chain seq x y z
N MET A 1 13.58 -4.41 34.12
CA MET A 1 13.43 -5.66 33.34
C MET A 1 12.35 -5.39 32.31
N GLY A 2 12.64 -5.58 31.02
CA GLY A 2 11.72 -5.27 29.91
C GLY A 2 12.13 -4.04 29.11
N MET A 3 12.66 -4.27 27.92
CA MET A 3 13.28 -3.31 26.99
C MET A 3 12.60 -3.48 25.63
N LYS A 4 12.50 -2.40 24.84
CA LYS A 4 12.17 -2.35 23.39
C LYS A 4 10.67 -2.57 23.11
N TYR A 5 9.98 -1.73 22.34
CA TYR A 5 10.26 -1.36 20.96
C TYR A 5 9.85 0.09 20.66
N THR A 6 10.81 0.86 20.16
CA THR A 6 10.55 2.14 19.51
C THR A 6 11.41 2.18 18.26
N ILE A 7 10.83 2.68 17.17
CA ILE A 7 11.46 3.05 15.88
C ILE A 7 11.57 1.91 14.86
N PHE A 8 10.58 1.82 13.95
CA PHE A 8 10.76 1.34 12.59
C PHE A 8 10.14 2.36 11.63
N ALA A 9 10.87 3.47 11.42
CA ALA A 9 10.59 4.44 10.37
C ALA A 9 11.82 5.33 10.17
N THR A 10 12.91 4.75 9.68
CA THR A 10 13.95 5.40 8.85
C THR A 10 15.12 4.44 8.67
N LEU A 11 15.24 3.85 7.49
CA LEU A 11 16.56 3.48 6.95
C LEU A 11 16.59 3.82 5.47
N VAL A 12 16.50 5.13 5.20
CA VAL A 12 16.89 5.73 3.93
C VAL A 12 18.42 5.79 3.92
N MET A 13 19.01 5.18 2.88
CA MET A 13 20.36 5.40 2.36
C MET A 13 21.54 5.35 3.36
N PHE A 14 22.17 4.19 3.47
CA PHE A 14 23.62 4.13 3.71
C PHE A 14 24.24 3.16 2.71
N LEU A 15 24.68 3.73 1.58
CA LEU A 15 25.57 3.05 0.63
C LEU A 15 26.99 3.15 1.18
N VAL A 16 27.36 2.27 2.11
CA VAL A 16 28.77 2.02 2.43
C VAL A 16 29.19 0.79 1.65
N LEU A 17 29.99 1.01 0.61
CA LEU A 17 30.71 -0.02 -0.13
C LEU A 17 31.76 -0.65 0.80
N VAL A 18 31.34 -1.59 1.66
CA VAL A 18 32.26 -2.48 2.36
C VAL A 18 32.50 -3.67 1.45
N ILE A 19 33.65 -3.66 0.76
CA ILE A 19 34.11 -4.78 -0.05
C ILE A 19 34.52 -5.90 0.92
N ASN A 20 33.65 -6.90 1.08
CA ASN A 20 33.96 -8.13 1.83
C ASN A 20 34.76 -9.08 0.91
N PRO A 21 35.98 -9.50 1.28
CA PRO A 21 36.84 -10.31 0.42
C PRO A 21 36.44 -11.79 0.31
N ASP A 22 35.51 -12.29 1.13
CA ASP A 22 35.06 -13.70 1.12
C ASP A 22 33.90 -14.00 0.15
N SER A 23 33.38 -12.98 -0.52
CA SER A 23 32.46 -13.14 -1.65
C SER A 23 33.28 -13.48 -2.90
N LYS A 24 32.97 -14.58 -3.60
CA LYS A 24 33.46 -14.76 -4.98
C LYS A 24 32.77 -13.71 -5.86
N ALA A 25 33.28 -12.48 -5.82
CA ALA A 25 32.70 -11.33 -6.47
C ALA A 25 32.48 -11.62 -7.95
N VAL A 26 31.25 -11.43 -8.43
CA VAL A 26 30.94 -11.51 -9.86
C VAL A 26 31.80 -10.49 -10.59
N SER A 27 32.50 -10.93 -11.63
CA SER A 27 33.40 -10.06 -12.37
C SER A 27 32.60 -8.96 -13.09
N LEU A 28 32.79 -7.71 -12.66
CA LEU A 28 32.12 -6.55 -13.24
C LEU A 28 32.73 -6.09 -14.57
N ARG A 29 33.93 -6.56 -14.91
CA ARG A 29 34.69 -6.04 -16.04
C ARG A 29 33.94 -6.18 -17.36
N LYS A 30 33.49 -7.39 -17.69
CA LYS A 30 32.82 -7.67 -18.96
C LYS A 30 31.48 -6.96 -19.06
N ILE A 31 30.69 -6.95 -17.98
CA ILE A 31 29.39 -6.28 -18.00
C ILE A 31 29.56 -4.77 -18.14
N ASN A 32 30.55 -4.16 -17.49
CA ASN A 32 30.84 -2.73 -17.66
C ASN A 32 31.35 -2.43 -19.07
N GLU A 33 32.14 -3.30 -19.69
CA GLU A 33 32.53 -3.13 -21.10
C GLU A 33 31.29 -3.13 -22.02
N VAL A 34 30.34 -4.06 -21.81
CA VAL A 34 29.09 -4.13 -22.59
C VAL A 34 28.19 -2.92 -22.36
N ARG A 35 28.02 -2.48 -21.11
CA ARG A 35 27.18 -1.32 -20.75
C ARG A 35 27.61 0.00 -21.39
N ASN A 36 28.88 0.11 -21.79
CA ASN A 36 29.43 1.31 -22.41
C ASN A 36 29.45 1.23 -23.95
N LYS A 37 28.92 0.17 -24.55
CA LYS A 37 28.85 0.03 -26.01
C LYS A 37 27.62 0.73 -26.58
N GLY A 38 27.81 1.46 -27.67
CA GLY A 38 26.71 2.13 -28.36
C GLY A 38 25.78 1.20 -29.16
N VAL A 39 26.19 -0.04 -29.46
CA VAL A 39 25.39 -1.07 -30.13
C VAL A 39 25.82 -2.44 -29.59
N LEU A 40 24.86 -3.34 -29.35
CA LEU A 40 25.11 -4.67 -28.82
C LEU A 40 25.01 -5.75 -29.91
N ASP A 41 25.90 -6.74 -29.81
CA ASP A 41 25.88 -7.97 -30.63
C ASP A 41 25.50 -9.22 -29.81
N SER A 42 25.41 -10.39 -30.46
CA SER A 42 25.03 -11.64 -29.79
C SER A 42 25.97 -12.06 -28.67
N ARG A 43 27.26 -11.72 -28.77
CA ARG A 43 28.23 -12.04 -27.71
C ARG A 43 28.02 -11.13 -26.50
N ASP A 44 27.61 -9.88 -26.73
CA ASP A 44 27.25 -8.96 -25.66
C ASP A 44 26.01 -9.45 -24.91
N PHE A 45 25.01 -9.99 -25.61
CA PHE A 45 23.84 -10.61 -24.98
C PHE A 45 24.21 -11.81 -24.10
N GLU A 46 25.12 -12.68 -24.55
CA GLU A 46 25.64 -13.78 -23.72
C GLU A 46 26.39 -13.27 -22.48
N ILE A 47 27.11 -12.15 -22.57
CA ILE A 47 27.80 -11.55 -21.42
C ILE A 47 26.77 -11.08 -20.38
N ILE A 48 25.69 -10.42 -20.82
CA ILE A 48 24.60 -9.99 -19.94
C ILE A 48 23.93 -11.20 -19.27
N ASP A 49 23.55 -12.23 -20.06
CA ASP A 49 22.89 -13.43 -19.54
C ASP A 49 23.76 -14.16 -18.50
N ASN A 50 25.05 -14.35 -18.79
CA ASN A 50 25.99 -14.99 -17.87
C ASN A 50 26.22 -14.16 -16.60
N PHE A 51 26.31 -12.83 -16.72
CA PHE A 51 26.45 -11.94 -15.58
C PHE A 51 25.26 -12.08 -14.63
N VAL A 52 24.04 -11.95 -15.14
CA VAL A 52 22.81 -12.06 -14.34
C VAL A 52 22.70 -13.44 -13.70
N ALA A 53 22.97 -14.51 -14.46
CA ALA A 53 22.98 -15.88 -13.96
C ALA A 53 23.92 -16.06 -12.76
N GLN A 54 25.14 -15.52 -12.87
CA GLN A 54 26.14 -15.64 -11.82
C GLN A 54 25.76 -14.80 -10.60
N ALA A 55 25.33 -13.55 -10.80
CA ALA A 55 25.01 -12.64 -9.71
C ALA A 55 23.80 -13.11 -8.90
N VAL A 56 22.74 -13.57 -9.55
CA VAL A 56 21.57 -14.15 -8.87
C VAL A 56 21.94 -15.44 -8.15
N ARG A 57 22.81 -16.28 -8.73
CA ARG A 57 23.28 -17.51 -8.06
C ARG A 57 24.08 -17.20 -6.79
N GLU A 58 24.96 -16.21 -6.83
CA GLU A 58 25.72 -15.79 -5.64
C GLU A 58 24.80 -15.21 -4.56
N LEU A 59 23.75 -14.47 -4.95
CA LEU A 59 22.72 -13.99 -4.01
C LEU A 59 22.09 -15.12 -3.19
N VAL A 60 21.70 -16.23 -3.82
CA VAL A 60 21.07 -17.38 -3.13
C VAL A 60 22.07 -18.18 -2.27
N LYS A 61 23.35 -18.21 -2.68
CA LYS A 61 24.39 -18.95 -1.95
C LYS A 61 24.88 -18.23 -0.71
N THR A 62 24.87 -16.90 -0.74
CA THR A 62 25.40 -16.05 0.31
C THR A 62 24.59 -16.21 1.60
N ARG A 63 25.26 -16.22 2.75
CA ARG A 63 24.64 -16.52 4.06
C ARG A 63 24.54 -15.31 4.99
N ASP A 64 25.45 -14.35 4.87
CA ASP A 64 25.46 -13.15 5.68
C ASP A 64 24.75 -11.99 4.98
N PHE A 65 24.04 -11.17 5.76
CA PHE A 65 23.23 -10.07 5.24
C PHE A 65 24.05 -9.00 4.50
N THR A 66 25.29 -8.73 4.93
CA THR A 66 26.15 -7.71 4.31
C THR A 66 26.54 -8.10 2.89
N SER A 67 26.98 -9.34 2.69
CA SER A 67 27.36 -9.84 1.37
C SER A 67 26.13 -10.02 0.47
N ILE A 68 24.97 -10.36 1.02
CA ILE A 68 23.70 -10.40 0.28
C ILE A 68 23.33 -8.99 -0.24
N ALA A 69 23.43 -7.97 0.62
CA ALA A 69 23.16 -6.59 0.22
C ALA A 69 24.13 -6.13 -0.89
N SER A 70 25.40 -6.51 -0.78
CA SER A 70 26.42 -6.22 -1.79
C SER A 70 26.14 -6.90 -3.13
N ALA A 71 25.70 -8.16 -3.11
CA ALA A 71 25.32 -8.90 -4.31
C ALA A 71 24.12 -8.24 -5.03
N ARG A 72 23.10 -7.78 -4.28
CA ARG A 72 21.99 -7.01 -4.86
C ARG A 72 22.46 -5.69 -5.46
N ALA A 73 23.31 -4.94 -4.76
CA ALA A 73 23.83 -3.67 -5.26
C ALA A 73 24.58 -3.84 -6.59
N VAL A 74 25.33 -4.94 -6.74
CA VAL A 74 25.99 -5.29 -8.01
C VAL A 74 25.00 -5.51 -9.15
N ILE A 75 23.91 -6.24 -8.90
CA ILE A 75 22.87 -6.49 -9.91
C ILE A 75 22.19 -5.16 -10.29
N LEU A 76 21.74 -4.40 -9.28
CA LEU A 76 21.03 -3.13 -9.48
C LEU A 76 21.88 -2.10 -10.22
N SER A 77 23.15 -1.93 -9.82
CA SER A 77 24.06 -0.99 -10.47
C SER A 77 24.39 -1.35 -11.92
N SER A 78 24.09 -2.58 -12.35
CA SER A 78 24.32 -3.10 -13.70
C SER A 78 23.04 -3.26 -14.51
N ALA A 79 21.88 -2.85 -13.99
CA ALA A 79 20.57 -3.09 -14.62
C ALA A 79 20.27 -2.19 -15.83
N SER A 80 21.06 -1.14 -16.05
CA SER A 80 20.87 -0.19 -17.14
C SER A 80 22.13 0.01 -17.97
N SER A 81 21.96 0.38 -19.22
CA SER A 81 23.04 0.84 -20.10
C SER A 81 23.67 2.15 -19.58
N SER A 82 24.93 2.40 -19.92
CA SER A 82 25.58 3.71 -19.74
C SER A 82 25.49 4.59 -20.99
N THR A 83 24.97 4.05 -22.09
CA THR A 83 24.80 4.73 -23.38
C THR A 83 23.38 4.64 -23.88
N GLU A 84 22.79 5.79 -24.20
CA GLU A 84 21.40 5.93 -24.67
C GLU A 84 21.11 5.11 -25.94
N SER A 85 22.07 5.00 -26.86
CA SER A 85 21.87 4.31 -28.14
C SER A 85 21.69 2.79 -28.03
N ALA A 86 22.20 2.17 -26.96
CA ALA A 86 22.08 0.74 -26.69
C ALA A 86 21.09 0.43 -25.57
N ASP A 87 20.47 1.45 -24.97
CA ASP A 87 19.65 1.32 -23.76
C ASP A 87 18.53 0.28 -23.93
N ALA A 88 17.74 0.40 -25.00
CA ALA A 88 16.67 -0.54 -25.29
C ALA A 88 17.15 -1.99 -25.52
N GLN A 89 18.30 -2.18 -26.19
CA GLN A 89 18.85 -3.53 -26.42
C GLN A 89 19.35 -4.16 -25.11
N TYR A 90 20.04 -3.35 -24.29
CA TYR A 90 20.58 -3.76 -23.01
C TYR A 90 19.47 -4.12 -22.03
N ASP A 91 18.48 -3.23 -21.89
CA ASP A 91 17.36 -3.38 -20.98
C ASP A 91 16.53 -4.62 -21.33
N GLU A 92 16.22 -4.84 -22.61
CA GLU A 92 15.49 -6.05 -23.02
C GLU A 92 16.24 -7.32 -22.61
N GLN A 93 17.51 -7.42 -22.95
CA GLN A 93 18.30 -8.60 -22.63
C GLN A 93 18.49 -8.78 -21.12
N PHE A 94 18.76 -7.70 -20.38
CA PHE A 94 19.01 -7.74 -18.94
C PHE A 94 17.80 -8.27 -18.20
N PHE A 95 16.60 -7.75 -18.49
CA PHE A 95 15.38 -8.12 -17.79
C PHE A 95 14.82 -9.47 -18.24
N GLU A 96 15.05 -9.89 -19.49
CA GLU A 96 14.77 -11.28 -19.91
C GLU A 96 15.63 -12.27 -19.09
N SER A 97 16.94 -12.00 -18.99
CA SER A 97 17.85 -12.81 -18.17
C SER A 97 17.50 -12.72 -16.68
N ALA A 98 17.12 -11.55 -16.16
CA ALA A 98 16.73 -11.38 -14.77
C ALA A 98 15.49 -12.19 -14.44
N ASN A 99 14.44 -12.11 -15.27
CA ASN A 99 13.24 -12.92 -15.10
C ASN A 99 13.59 -14.42 -15.05
N LYS A 100 14.32 -14.91 -16.06
CA LYS A 100 14.74 -16.31 -16.19
C LYS A 100 15.52 -16.81 -14.97
N TYR A 101 16.51 -16.05 -14.49
CA TYR A 101 17.39 -16.53 -13.43
C TYR A 101 16.84 -16.29 -12.03
N ILE A 102 16.07 -15.22 -11.80
CA ILE A 102 15.37 -15.00 -10.53
C ILE A 102 14.27 -16.06 -10.35
N ALA A 103 13.52 -16.41 -11.40
CA ALA A 103 12.55 -17.51 -11.33
C ALA A 103 13.20 -18.83 -10.88
N LYS A 104 14.31 -19.23 -11.53
CA LYS A 104 15.09 -20.42 -11.14
C LYS A 104 15.65 -20.31 -9.73
N ALA A 105 16.01 -19.11 -9.29
CA ALA A 105 16.54 -18.88 -7.96
C ALA A 105 15.46 -19.04 -6.88
N PHE A 106 14.21 -18.64 -7.14
CA PHE A 106 13.09 -18.97 -6.25
C PHE A 106 12.90 -20.48 -6.13
N GLU A 107 12.89 -21.21 -7.25
CA GLU A 107 12.79 -22.68 -7.24
C GLU A 107 13.92 -23.33 -6.43
N GLN A 108 15.15 -22.84 -6.57
CA GLN A 108 16.30 -23.32 -5.78
C GLN A 108 16.18 -22.95 -4.30
N ALA A 109 15.70 -21.75 -3.99
CA ALA A 109 15.54 -21.26 -2.63
C ALA A 109 14.52 -22.10 -1.84
N GLU A 110 13.45 -22.55 -2.49
CA GLU A 110 12.43 -23.43 -1.91
C GLU A 110 12.99 -24.78 -1.42
N MET A 111 14.09 -25.25 -2.03
CA MET A 111 14.76 -26.51 -1.69
C MET A 111 15.82 -26.34 -0.58
N LEU A 112 16.07 -25.12 -0.10
CA LEU A 112 17.12 -24.86 0.88
C LEU A 112 16.71 -25.33 2.27
N THR A 113 17.68 -25.91 2.96
CA THR A 113 17.61 -26.18 4.40
C THR A 113 18.79 -25.52 5.12
N PRO A 114 18.62 -25.06 6.37
CA PRO A 114 17.37 -25.04 7.17
C PRO A 114 16.38 -23.95 6.72
N GLU A 115 15.15 -23.95 7.26
CA GLU A 115 14.08 -22.99 6.91
C GLU A 115 14.48 -21.51 7.00
N ASP A 116 15.30 -21.12 7.98
CA ASP A 116 15.83 -19.74 8.07
C ASP A 116 16.63 -19.34 6.82
N ARG A 117 17.37 -20.28 6.23
CA ARG A 117 18.13 -20.05 5.00
C ARG A 117 17.20 -19.90 3.80
N LYS A 118 16.17 -20.74 3.70
CA LYS A 118 15.12 -20.64 2.68
C LYS A 118 14.43 -19.29 2.75
N PHE A 119 13.95 -18.91 3.94
CA PHE A 119 13.33 -17.62 4.20
C PHE A 119 14.22 -16.45 3.75
N LYS A 120 15.49 -16.42 4.17
CA LYS A 120 16.44 -15.37 3.79
C LYS A 120 16.64 -15.32 2.27
N ALA A 121 16.80 -16.45 1.60
CA ALA A 121 16.99 -16.48 0.15
C ALA A 121 15.76 -15.92 -0.59
N ILE A 122 14.55 -16.40 -0.25
CA ILE A 122 13.30 -15.94 -0.86
C ILE A 122 13.08 -14.43 -0.61
N LEU A 123 13.26 -13.99 0.63
CA LEU A 123 13.12 -12.59 1.02
C LEU A 123 14.05 -11.68 0.19
N ASN A 124 15.32 -12.08 0.04
CA ASN A 124 16.29 -11.26 -0.69
C ASN A 124 16.07 -11.27 -2.20
N LEU A 125 15.52 -12.34 -2.76
CA LEU A 125 15.07 -12.39 -4.16
C LEU A 125 13.88 -11.45 -4.38
N LEU A 126 12.91 -11.40 -3.47
CA LEU A 126 11.80 -10.45 -3.55
C LEU A 126 12.26 -9.00 -3.43
N ILE A 127 13.18 -8.71 -2.49
CA ILE A 127 13.76 -7.36 -2.38
C ILE A 127 14.53 -7.00 -3.67
N LEU A 128 15.18 -7.97 -4.33
CA LEU A 128 15.82 -7.72 -5.62
C LEU A 128 14.77 -7.40 -6.69
N VAL A 129 13.69 -8.17 -6.79
CA VAL A 129 12.57 -7.91 -7.72
C VAL A 129 11.99 -6.52 -7.49
N ASP A 130 11.76 -6.15 -6.23
CA ASP A 130 11.23 -4.84 -5.85
C ASP A 130 12.12 -3.69 -6.31
N ASN A 131 13.43 -3.75 -6.01
CA ASN A 131 14.39 -2.70 -6.35
C ASN A 131 14.77 -2.65 -7.83
N LEU A 132 14.52 -3.73 -8.59
CA LEU A 132 14.67 -3.73 -10.03
C LEU A 132 13.56 -2.94 -10.73
N GLU A 133 12.44 -2.69 -10.03
CA GLU A 133 11.39 -1.76 -10.43
C GLU A 133 10.85 -1.99 -11.87
N ASP A 134 10.80 -3.24 -12.36
CA ASP A 134 10.37 -3.54 -13.73
C ASP A 134 9.17 -4.49 -13.78
N VAL A 135 8.12 -4.13 -14.55
CA VAL A 135 6.86 -4.90 -14.58
C VAL A 135 7.03 -6.30 -15.15
N ARG A 136 8.08 -6.55 -15.95
CA ARG A 136 8.39 -7.88 -16.49
C ARG A 136 8.71 -8.88 -15.39
N LEU A 137 9.02 -8.42 -14.17
CA LEU A 137 9.28 -9.26 -13.00
C LEU A 137 8.05 -9.45 -12.10
N ALA A 138 6.94 -8.74 -12.34
CA ALA A 138 5.77 -8.73 -11.44
C ALA A 138 5.20 -10.14 -11.21
N ASP A 139 5.20 -11.00 -12.23
CA ASP A 139 4.71 -12.38 -12.12
C ASP A 139 5.49 -13.24 -11.11
N LEU A 140 6.75 -12.90 -10.83
CA LEU A 140 7.54 -13.58 -9.80
C LEU A 140 7.03 -13.22 -8.39
N ALA A 141 6.73 -11.95 -8.16
CA ALA A 141 6.16 -11.48 -6.89
C ALA A 141 4.71 -11.94 -6.70
N ILE A 142 3.90 -11.96 -7.76
CA ILE A 142 2.49 -12.44 -7.70
C ILE A 142 2.41 -13.87 -7.14
N LYS A 143 3.36 -14.75 -7.51
CA LYS A 143 3.41 -16.13 -6.99
C LYS A 143 3.63 -16.20 -5.47
N MET A 144 4.18 -15.15 -4.87
CA MET A 144 4.53 -15.09 -3.45
C MET A 144 3.47 -14.38 -2.60
N LEU A 145 2.39 -13.87 -3.20
CA LEU A 145 1.32 -13.14 -2.51
C LEU A 145 0.55 -13.98 -1.48
N ASN A 146 0.50 -15.30 -1.64
CA ASN A 146 -0.19 -16.20 -0.71
C ASN A 146 0.78 -16.90 0.26
N ASN A 147 2.04 -16.46 0.34
CA ASN A 147 3.03 -17.09 1.20
C ASN A 147 2.63 -16.96 2.69
N GLU A 148 2.76 -18.03 3.46
CA GLU A 148 2.42 -18.07 4.89
C GLU A 148 3.25 -17.10 5.74
N ASN A 149 4.49 -16.82 5.31
CA ASN A 149 5.34 -15.87 6.00
C ASN A 149 4.95 -14.43 5.66
N THR A 150 4.52 -13.67 6.67
CA THR A 150 4.06 -12.28 6.52
C THR A 150 5.12 -11.34 5.92
N ALA A 151 6.41 -11.55 6.20
CA ALA A 151 7.47 -10.71 5.62
C ALA A 151 7.66 -11.00 4.12
N ILE A 152 7.59 -12.27 3.70
CA ILE A 152 7.59 -12.63 2.27
C ILE A 152 6.36 -12.02 1.59
N ARG A 153 5.19 -12.14 2.21
CA ARG A 153 3.94 -11.57 1.69
C ARG A 153 4.02 -10.05 1.54
N TYR A 154 4.54 -9.35 2.55
CA TYR A 154 4.76 -7.90 2.51
C TYR A 154 5.62 -7.48 1.31
N TRP A 155 6.76 -8.14 1.11
CA TRP A 155 7.64 -7.80 -0.02
C TRP A 155 7.05 -8.18 -1.37
N ALA A 156 6.25 -9.25 -1.44
CA ALA A 156 5.50 -9.60 -2.64
C ALA A 156 4.48 -8.51 -3.00
N VAL A 157 3.73 -8.00 -2.01
CA VAL A 157 2.81 -6.86 -2.20
C VAL A 157 3.58 -5.62 -2.62
N HIS A 158 4.66 -5.24 -1.92
CA HIS A 158 5.46 -4.06 -2.25
C HIS A 158 6.00 -4.11 -3.68
N SER A 159 6.55 -5.26 -4.10
CA SER A 159 7.10 -5.47 -5.45
C SER A 159 6.10 -5.22 -6.59
N VAL A 160 4.79 -5.36 -6.34
CA VAL A 160 3.75 -5.15 -7.37
C VAL A 160 2.95 -3.87 -7.16
N THR A 161 3.17 -3.16 -6.05
CA THR A 161 2.42 -1.94 -5.67
C THR A 161 3.30 -0.70 -5.58
N ASN A 162 4.61 -0.82 -5.74
CA ASN A 162 5.51 0.31 -5.63
C ASN A 162 5.25 1.38 -6.72
N PRO A 163 5.69 2.63 -6.51
CA PRO A 163 5.38 3.74 -7.42
C PRO A 163 5.89 3.54 -8.86
N ALA A 164 7.09 2.99 -9.04
CA ALA A 164 7.69 2.78 -10.36
C ALA A 164 6.90 1.75 -11.18
N ILE A 165 6.50 0.64 -10.56
CA ILE A 165 5.63 -0.36 -11.17
C ILE A 165 4.27 0.25 -11.52
N THR A 166 3.69 1.04 -10.60
CA THR A 166 2.41 1.72 -10.83
C THR A 166 2.47 2.66 -12.04
N GLU A 167 3.58 3.40 -12.19
CA GLU A 167 3.80 4.29 -13.33
C GLU A 167 3.87 3.52 -14.66
N GLN A 168 4.63 2.44 -14.70
CA GLN A 168 4.73 1.59 -15.90
C GLN A 168 3.40 0.93 -16.25
N LEU A 169 2.66 0.44 -15.27
CA LEU A 169 1.32 -0.14 -15.46
C LEU A 169 0.31 0.87 -16.02
N ASN A 170 0.51 2.16 -15.74
CA ASN A 170 -0.33 3.25 -16.21
C ASN A 170 -0.01 3.72 -17.63
N SER A 171 1.00 3.16 -18.29
CA SER A 171 1.25 3.39 -19.72
C SER A 171 0.13 2.77 -20.56
N THR A 172 -0.16 3.34 -21.73
CA THR A 172 -1.33 3.00 -22.56
C THR A 172 -1.22 1.65 -23.30
N ASN A 173 -0.31 0.77 -22.88
CA ASN A 173 -0.13 -0.55 -23.48
C ASN A 173 -1.16 -1.55 -22.92
N THR A 174 -1.87 -2.27 -23.81
CA THR A 174 -2.83 -3.31 -23.45
C THR A 174 -2.25 -4.38 -22.52
N ALA A 175 -0.99 -4.79 -22.71
CA ALA A 175 -0.34 -5.79 -21.86
C ALA A 175 -0.26 -5.31 -20.39
N ASN A 176 0.03 -4.02 -20.19
CA ASN A 176 0.12 -3.40 -18.87
C ASN A 176 -1.24 -3.27 -18.20
N LEU A 177 -2.30 -2.98 -18.96
CA LEU A 177 -3.67 -2.98 -18.43
C LEU A 177 -4.13 -4.38 -17.97
N ILE A 178 -3.76 -5.43 -18.72
CA ILE A 178 -4.04 -6.83 -18.35
C ILE A 178 -3.28 -7.19 -17.08
N LEU A 179 -1.99 -6.85 -17.00
CA LEU A 179 -1.17 -7.12 -15.82
C LEU A 179 -1.68 -6.35 -14.60
N ALA A 180 -2.04 -5.07 -14.74
CA ALA A 180 -2.64 -4.28 -13.67
C ALA A 180 -3.93 -4.91 -13.15
N SER A 181 -4.80 -5.39 -14.06
CA SER A 181 -6.04 -6.08 -13.69
C SER A 181 -5.76 -7.38 -12.92
N LYS A 182 -4.75 -8.14 -13.36
CA LYS A 182 -4.29 -9.35 -12.67
C LYS A 182 -3.76 -9.03 -11.27
N ILE A 183 -2.91 -8.02 -11.12
CA ILE A 183 -2.38 -7.59 -9.81
C ILE A 183 -3.54 -7.19 -8.90
N VAL A 184 -4.45 -6.34 -9.35
CA VAL A 184 -5.62 -5.92 -8.56
C VAL A 184 -6.43 -7.13 -8.09
N GLY A 185 -6.78 -8.06 -8.98
CA GLY A 185 -7.57 -9.25 -8.60
C GLY A 185 -6.86 -10.10 -7.54
N ARG A 186 -5.54 -10.24 -7.62
CA ARG A 186 -4.74 -10.96 -6.61
C ARG A 186 -4.64 -10.22 -5.29
N LEU A 187 -4.59 -8.89 -5.30
CA LEU A 187 -4.60 -8.08 -4.10
C LEU A 187 -5.98 -8.09 -3.42
N GLU A 188 -7.07 -8.13 -4.19
CA GLU A 188 -8.43 -8.24 -3.64
C GLU A 188 -8.60 -9.49 -2.78
N GLU A 189 -7.98 -10.61 -3.15
CA GLU A 189 -7.98 -11.87 -2.36
C GLU A 189 -7.30 -11.73 -0.99
N LEU A 190 -6.40 -10.75 -0.81
CA LEU A 190 -5.61 -10.58 0.41
C LEU A 190 -6.19 -9.59 1.42
N VAL A 191 -7.19 -8.79 1.03
CA VAL A 191 -7.66 -7.64 1.83
C VAL A 191 -8.04 -8.02 3.26
N ASP A 192 -8.67 -9.18 3.45
CA ASP A 192 -9.22 -9.56 4.75
C ASP A 192 -8.13 -10.09 5.72
N ASP A 193 -7.05 -10.65 5.18
CA ASP A 193 -5.95 -11.26 5.96
C ASP A 193 -4.68 -10.38 6.03
N ALA A 194 -4.67 -9.25 5.32
CA ALA A 194 -3.52 -8.37 5.25
C ALA A 194 -3.35 -7.53 6.53
N ASN A 195 -2.09 -7.40 6.97
CA ASN A 195 -1.72 -6.48 8.04
C ASN A 195 -1.83 -5.00 7.59
N PRO A 196 -1.84 -4.05 8.54
CA PRO A 196 -2.04 -2.64 8.22
C PRO A 196 -1.03 -2.07 7.20
N GLU A 197 0.22 -2.52 7.22
CA GLU A 197 1.25 -2.07 6.28
C GLU A 197 0.96 -2.53 4.85
N MET A 198 0.55 -3.78 4.65
CA MET A 198 0.13 -4.27 3.33
C MET A 198 -1.12 -3.56 2.84
N ILE A 199 -2.11 -3.30 3.71
CA ILE A 199 -3.30 -2.53 3.35
C ILE A 199 -2.92 -1.11 2.90
N ALA A 200 -1.94 -0.46 3.54
CA ALA A 200 -1.46 0.86 3.13
C ALA A 200 -0.92 0.84 1.69
N LEU A 201 -0.06 -0.14 1.37
CA LEU A 201 0.51 -0.33 0.04
C LEU A 201 -0.57 -0.59 -1.02
N MET A 202 -1.50 -1.50 -0.70
CA MET A 202 -2.61 -1.85 -1.58
C MET A 202 -3.53 -0.65 -1.85
N ALA A 203 -3.86 0.12 -0.81
CA ALA A 203 -4.73 1.30 -0.94
C ALA A 203 -4.07 2.39 -1.79
N GLU A 204 -2.78 2.65 -1.59
CA GLU A 204 -2.03 3.64 -2.38
C GLU A 204 -1.95 3.24 -3.86
N PHE A 205 -1.65 1.98 -4.14
CA PHE A 205 -1.67 1.42 -5.48
C PHE A 205 -3.05 1.53 -6.13
N ALA A 206 -4.08 1.07 -5.44
CA ALA A 206 -5.49 1.10 -5.87
C ALA A 206 -5.95 2.52 -6.23
N ALA A 207 -5.48 3.52 -5.48
CA ALA A 207 -5.80 4.92 -5.75
C ALA A 207 -5.11 5.47 -7.01
N LYS A 208 -3.91 4.99 -7.34
CA LYS A 208 -3.03 5.53 -8.39
C LYS A 208 -3.10 4.77 -9.72
N VAL A 209 -3.43 3.48 -9.71
CA VAL A 209 -3.57 2.69 -10.93
C VAL A 209 -4.79 3.16 -11.75
N LYS A 210 -4.62 3.34 -13.06
CA LYS A 210 -5.58 3.96 -13.97
C LYS A 210 -6.49 2.93 -14.63
N ILE A 211 -7.02 2.01 -13.84
CA ILE A 211 -8.03 1.02 -14.26
C ILE A 211 -9.22 1.03 -13.29
N PRO A 212 -10.47 0.75 -13.76
CA PRO A 212 -11.65 0.73 -12.89
C PRO A 212 -11.52 -0.22 -11.69
N GLN A 213 -10.87 -1.36 -11.88
CA GLN A 213 -10.66 -2.36 -10.82
C GLN A 213 -9.86 -1.79 -9.64
N GLY A 214 -8.93 -0.86 -9.89
CA GLY A 214 -8.19 -0.20 -8.82
C GLY A 214 -9.10 0.58 -7.88
N GLU A 215 -10.13 1.25 -8.40
CA GLU A 215 -11.12 1.92 -7.55
C GLU A 215 -11.93 0.91 -6.73
N ASN A 216 -12.34 -0.21 -7.33
CA ASN A 216 -13.06 -1.26 -6.62
C ASN A 216 -12.23 -1.84 -5.46
N LEU A 217 -10.93 -2.08 -5.65
CA LEU A 217 -10.04 -2.52 -4.58
C LEU A 217 -9.96 -1.49 -3.45
N LEU A 218 -9.86 -0.20 -3.77
CA LEU A 218 -9.87 0.86 -2.74
C LEU A 218 -11.18 0.89 -1.96
N LEU A 219 -12.32 0.70 -2.64
CA LEU A 219 -13.63 0.61 -1.99
C LEU A 219 -13.74 -0.64 -1.12
N LYS A 220 -13.22 -1.79 -1.56
CA LYS A 220 -13.17 -3.02 -0.78
C LYS A 220 -12.34 -2.84 0.50
N ILE A 221 -11.18 -2.18 0.41
CA ILE A 221 -10.35 -1.86 1.58
C ILE A 221 -11.13 -0.96 2.56
N ALA A 222 -11.84 0.05 2.06
CA ALA A 222 -12.66 0.90 2.92
C ALA A 222 -13.82 0.13 3.57
N ASP A 223 -14.50 -0.75 2.82
CA ASP A 223 -15.58 -1.60 3.34
C ASP A 223 -15.06 -2.57 4.42
N MET A 224 -13.89 -3.18 4.22
CA MET A 224 -13.22 -4.01 5.23
C MET A 224 -12.94 -3.22 6.51
N ARG A 225 -12.36 -2.01 6.39
CA ARG A 225 -12.10 -1.17 7.57
C ARG A 225 -13.40 -0.76 8.27
N ILE A 226 -14.44 -0.41 7.52
CA ILE A 226 -15.77 -0.11 8.07
C ILE A 226 -16.32 -1.31 8.86
N SER A 227 -16.16 -2.54 8.34
CA SER A 227 -16.53 -3.77 9.08
C SER A 227 -15.73 -3.91 10.36
N LYS A 228 -14.40 -3.77 10.31
CA LYS A 228 -13.55 -3.81 11.52
C LYS A 228 -13.98 -2.79 12.58
N TYR A 229 -14.43 -1.60 12.19
CA TYR A 229 -15.01 -0.62 13.12
C TYR A 229 -16.30 -1.16 13.75
N ALA A 230 -17.24 -1.65 12.94
CA ALA A 230 -18.50 -2.21 13.42
C ALA A 230 -18.29 -3.41 14.37
N ASP A 231 -17.27 -4.22 14.09
CA ASP A 231 -16.91 -5.42 14.85
C ASP A 231 -15.96 -5.10 16.04
N TRP A 232 -15.56 -3.85 16.22
CA TRP A 232 -14.61 -3.41 17.24
C TRP A 232 -13.21 -4.04 17.16
N THR A 233 -12.84 -4.59 16.01
CA THR A 233 -11.56 -5.29 15.77
C THR A 233 -10.52 -4.44 15.02
N VAL A 234 -10.77 -3.14 14.83
CA VAL A 234 -9.82 -2.24 14.17
C VAL A 234 -8.47 -2.27 14.88
N ASP A 235 -7.44 -2.54 14.10
CA ASP A 235 -6.05 -2.38 14.44
C ASP A 235 -5.44 -1.18 13.69
N TYR A 236 -4.55 -0.45 14.37
CA TYR A 236 -3.76 0.65 13.80
C TYR A 236 -4.61 1.71 13.06
N GLU A 237 -5.36 2.51 13.81
CA GLU A 237 -6.31 3.51 13.28
C GLU A 237 -5.64 4.60 12.44
N LEU A 238 -4.34 4.86 12.61
CA LEU A 238 -3.62 5.85 11.79
C LEU A 238 -3.69 5.55 10.29
N LEU A 239 -3.82 4.29 9.90
CA LEU A 239 -4.03 3.88 8.52
C LEU A 239 -5.27 4.54 7.90
N ASP A 240 -6.33 4.76 8.69
CA ASP A 240 -7.60 5.28 8.18
C ASP A 240 -7.47 6.73 7.71
N ALA A 241 -6.55 7.51 8.27
CA ALA A 241 -6.24 8.84 7.75
C ALA A 241 -5.70 8.77 6.31
N ALA A 242 -4.85 7.79 6.00
CA ALA A 242 -4.33 7.57 4.65
C ALA A 242 -5.46 7.14 3.70
N ILE A 243 -6.25 6.14 4.07
CA ILE A 243 -7.39 5.65 3.26
C ILE A 243 -8.39 6.78 2.97
N LEU A 244 -8.75 7.57 3.98
CA LEU A 244 -9.67 8.70 3.82
C LEU A 244 -9.11 9.78 2.89
N LYS A 245 -7.80 10.07 2.93
CA LYS A 245 -7.15 10.99 1.98
C LYS A 245 -7.18 10.44 0.55
N LEU A 246 -7.00 9.13 0.36
CA LEU A 246 -7.05 8.49 -0.96
C LEU A 246 -8.47 8.51 -1.55
N LEU A 247 -9.49 8.19 -0.74
CA LEU A 247 -10.90 8.34 -1.11
C LEU A 247 -11.24 9.80 -1.45
N TYR A 248 -10.79 10.75 -0.64
CA TYR A 248 -10.92 12.18 -0.95
C TYR A 248 -10.23 12.56 -2.27
N GLY A 249 -9.07 11.97 -2.59
CA GLY A 249 -8.39 12.14 -3.88
C GLY A 249 -9.27 11.76 -5.07
N LYS A 250 -10.03 10.66 -4.97
CA LYS A 250 -11.01 10.25 -5.98
C LYS A 250 -12.19 11.24 -6.06
N LEU A 251 -12.69 11.73 -4.92
CA LEU A 251 -13.77 12.73 -4.89
C LEU A 251 -13.37 14.09 -5.47
N SER A 252 -12.13 14.52 -5.23
CA SER A 252 -11.60 15.82 -5.66
C SER A 252 -11.13 15.84 -7.11
N SER A 253 -10.56 14.74 -7.62
CA SER A 253 -10.24 14.59 -9.04
C SER A 253 -11.49 14.60 -9.94
N ALA A 254 -12.64 14.16 -9.41
CA ALA A 254 -13.94 14.31 -10.07
C ALA A 254 -14.42 15.77 -10.16
N LYS A 255 -14.07 16.65 -9.21
CA LYS A 255 -14.34 18.12 -9.30
C LYS A 255 -13.58 18.76 -10.48
N LEU A 256 -12.46 18.18 -10.92
CA LEU A 256 -11.66 18.66 -12.05
C LEU A 256 -12.14 18.15 -13.42
N LYS A 257 -12.84 17.01 -13.48
CA LYS A 257 -13.51 16.55 -14.71
C LYS A 257 -14.89 17.18 -14.83
N LYS A 258 -14.95 18.38 -15.44
CA LYS A 258 -16.18 19.07 -15.87
C LYS A 258 -17.09 18.26 -16.84
N SER A 259 -16.82 16.97 -17.08
CA SER A 259 -17.45 16.17 -18.14
C SER A 259 -18.06 14.84 -17.68
N LEU A 260 -18.25 14.60 -16.39
CA LEU A 260 -19.06 13.46 -15.93
C LEU A 260 -20.26 14.00 -15.13
N PRO A 261 -21.50 13.58 -15.46
CA PRO A 261 -22.65 13.97 -14.66
C PRO A 261 -22.40 13.57 -13.20
N ALA A 262 -22.78 14.45 -12.28
CA ALA A 262 -22.56 14.34 -10.83
C ALA A 262 -23.24 13.13 -10.16
N THR A 263 -23.72 12.18 -10.96
CA THR A 263 -24.48 10.97 -10.63
C THR A 263 -23.78 9.70 -11.12
N SER A 264 -22.49 9.72 -11.46
CA SER A 264 -21.78 8.45 -11.70
C SER A 264 -21.88 7.61 -10.42
N ARG A 265 -22.46 6.41 -10.55
CA ARG A 265 -22.70 5.45 -9.46
C ARG A 265 -21.44 5.26 -8.60
N ASP A 266 -20.27 5.36 -9.23
CA ASP A 266 -18.96 5.20 -8.63
C ASP A 266 -18.60 6.36 -7.68
N ARG A 267 -18.93 7.61 -8.00
CA ARG A 267 -18.64 8.76 -7.12
C ARG A 267 -19.47 8.73 -5.84
N ALA A 268 -20.75 8.37 -5.96
CA ALA A 268 -21.62 8.19 -4.80
C ALA A 268 -21.13 7.03 -3.92
N ALA A 269 -20.63 5.94 -4.54
CA ALA A 269 -20.03 4.83 -3.81
C ALA A 269 -18.80 5.28 -3.01
N VAL A 270 -17.85 6.00 -3.62
CA VAL A 270 -16.68 6.57 -2.93
C VAL A 270 -17.09 7.49 -1.79
N ALA A 271 -18.07 8.37 -2.01
CA ALA A 271 -18.53 9.34 -1.02
C ALA A 271 -19.15 8.64 0.21
N ARG A 272 -19.98 7.62 -0.02
CA ARG A 272 -20.56 6.79 1.05
C ARG A 272 -19.49 6.13 1.91
N ARG A 273 -18.45 5.54 1.30
CA ARG A 273 -17.34 4.91 2.05
C ARG A 273 -16.53 5.93 2.82
N PHE A 274 -16.21 7.07 2.20
CA PHE A 274 -15.49 8.16 2.86
C PHE A 274 -16.23 8.64 4.12
N GLU A 275 -17.53 8.94 3.99
CA GLU A 275 -18.32 9.44 5.11
C GLU A 275 -18.59 8.36 6.16
N GLN A 276 -18.86 7.12 5.77
CA GLN A 276 -19.10 6.02 6.72
C GLN A 276 -17.84 5.72 7.56
N LEU A 277 -16.67 5.57 6.91
CA LEU A 277 -15.41 5.30 7.60
C LEU A 277 -15.03 6.44 8.55
N TYR A 278 -15.15 7.69 8.09
CA TYR A 278 -14.82 8.84 8.92
C TYR A 278 -15.81 9.02 10.09
N SER A 279 -17.10 8.77 9.84
CA SER A 279 -18.13 8.78 10.87
C SER A 279 -17.87 7.73 11.94
N TYR A 280 -17.50 6.50 11.58
CA TYR A 280 -17.14 5.46 12.55
C TYR A 280 -15.90 5.80 13.37
N ALA A 281 -14.84 6.34 12.76
CA ALA A 281 -13.67 6.81 13.50
C ALA A 281 -14.05 7.90 14.53
N MET A 282 -14.92 8.84 14.14
CA MET A 282 -15.40 9.89 15.05
C MET A 282 -16.31 9.35 16.15
N GLN A 283 -17.25 8.46 15.82
CA GLN A 283 -18.15 7.83 16.80
C GLN A 283 -17.38 6.97 17.81
N ARG A 284 -16.36 6.22 17.37
CA ARG A 284 -15.51 5.40 18.27
C ARG A 284 -14.76 6.28 19.26
N TYR A 285 -14.17 7.38 18.78
CA TYR A 285 -13.51 8.37 19.64
C TYR A 285 -14.48 9.02 20.63
N ILE A 286 -15.67 9.44 20.17
CA ILE A 286 -16.71 10.05 21.02
C ILE A 286 -17.19 9.09 22.09
N LYS A 287 -17.52 7.83 21.74
CA LYS A 287 -17.98 6.82 22.69
C LYS A 287 -16.94 6.58 23.80
N ASP A 288 -15.64 6.61 23.48
CA ASP A 288 -14.56 6.39 24.48
C ASP A 288 -14.50 7.52 25.49
N ILE A 289 -14.42 8.76 24.99
CA ILE A 289 -14.34 9.95 25.84
C ILE A 289 -15.65 10.23 26.60
N ASN A 290 -16.77 9.64 26.17
CA ASN A 290 -18.08 9.74 26.80
C ASN A 290 -18.34 8.60 27.79
N GLY A 291 -17.32 8.25 28.59
CA GLY A 291 -17.44 7.29 29.70
C GLY A 291 -17.30 5.82 29.30
N GLY A 292 -16.81 5.52 28.10
CA GLY A 292 -16.60 4.16 27.63
C GLY A 292 -15.29 3.51 28.08
N ASP A 293 -14.21 4.30 28.22
CA ASP A 293 -12.85 3.88 28.62
C ASP A 293 -12.39 2.54 28.03
N PHE A 294 -12.69 2.31 26.75
CA PHE A 294 -12.45 1.05 26.05
C PHE A 294 -11.27 1.14 25.06
N LEU A 295 -10.69 2.32 24.86
CA LEU A 295 -9.50 2.52 24.04
C LEU A 295 -8.26 2.69 24.91
N SER A 296 -7.17 2.04 24.50
CA SER A 296 -5.85 2.36 25.03
C SER A 296 -5.47 3.81 24.72
N VAL A 297 -4.53 4.35 25.51
CA VAL A 297 -3.93 5.68 25.27
C VAL A 297 -3.39 5.82 23.85
N THR A 298 -2.87 4.73 23.28
CA THR A 298 -2.34 4.70 21.92
C THR A 298 -3.47 4.84 20.91
N GLU A 299 -4.49 3.98 20.94
CA GLU A 299 -5.63 4.00 20.01
C GLU A 299 -6.36 5.35 20.06
N LYS A 300 -6.58 5.88 21.27
CA LYS A 300 -7.17 7.21 21.48
C LYS A 300 -6.36 8.32 20.80
N ARG A 301 -5.03 8.29 20.91
CA ARG A 301 -4.14 9.25 20.23
C ARG A 301 -4.16 9.06 18.71
N GLN A 302 -4.22 7.82 18.24
CA GLN A 302 -4.31 7.51 16.81
C GLN A 302 -5.61 8.06 16.22
N LEU A 303 -6.76 7.76 16.83
CA LEU A 303 -8.05 8.30 16.41
C LEU A 303 -8.09 9.82 16.46
N ALA A 304 -7.62 10.45 17.54
CA ALA A 304 -7.51 11.91 17.60
C ALA A 304 -6.70 12.47 16.42
N SER A 305 -5.61 11.81 16.04
CA SER A 305 -4.79 12.20 14.89
C SER A 305 -5.55 12.03 13.56
N VAL A 306 -6.29 10.92 13.38
CA VAL A 306 -7.16 10.71 12.21
C VAL A 306 -8.19 11.83 12.10
N LEU A 307 -8.88 12.16 13.19
CA LEU A 307 -9.91 13.20 13.21
C LEU A 307 -9.36 14.56 12.77
N VAL A 308 -8.23 14.97 13.34
CA VAL A 308 -7.59 16.26 13.05
C VAL A 308 -6.98 16.30 11.65
N GLU A 309 -6.34 15.22 11.22
CA GLU A 309 -5.69 15.16 9.91
C GLU A 309 -6.72 15.19 8.78
N VAL A 310 -7.82 14.46 8.93
CA VAL A 310 -8.91 14.44 7.95
C VAL A 310 -9.66 15.77 7.94
N GLU A 311 -9.86 16.42 9.09
CA GLU A 311 -10.42 17.79 9.13
C GLU A 311 -9.58 18.75 8.29
N LYS A 312 -8.26 18.73 8.50
CA LYS A 312 -7.32 19.64 7.84
C LYS A 312 -7.21 19.37 6.35
N ASN A 313 -7.07 18.09 5.95
CA ASN A 313 -6.70 17.73 4.58
C ASN A 313 -7.90 17.43 3.68
N CYS A 314 -9.04 17.05 4.23
CA CYS A 314 -10.22 16.63 3.47
C CYS A 314 -11.41 17.57 3.74
N ILE A 315 -11.88 17.65 4.98
CA ILE A 315 -13.13 18.38 5.31
C ILE A 315 -13.02 19.87 5.01
N SER A 316 -11.89 20.48 5.40
CA SER A 316 -11.61 21.89 5.15
C SER A 316 -11.56 22.25 3.66
N ARG A 317 -11.24 21.27 2.80
CA ARG A 317 -11.18 21.44 1.35
C ARG A 317 -12.51 21.13 0.66
N LEU A 318 -13.30 20.21 1.21
CA LEU A 318 -14.63 19.88 0.69
C LEU A 318 -15.64 20.99 0.97
N LEU A 319 -15.66 21.51 2.21
CA LEU A 319 -16.65 22.47 2.67
C LEU A 319 -16.08 23.88 2.69
N ARG A 320 -15.32 24.18 3.75
CA ARG A 320 -14.64 25.46 3.99
C ARG A 320 -13.58 25.24 5.07
N PRO A 321 -12.52 26.06 5.12
CA PRO A 321 -11.51 25.97 6.17
C PRO A 321 -12.15 25.97 7.57
N GLN A 322 -11.81 24.97 8.38
CA GLN A 322 -12.30 24.85 9.76
C GLN A 322 -11.29 24.15 10.67
N SER A 323 -11.50 24.32 11.97
CA SER A 323 -10.69 23.69 13.03
C SER A 323 -11.58 23.28 14.21
N THR A 324 -12.85 22.98 13.95
CA THR A 324 -13.86 22.69 14.97
C THR A 324 -13.54 21.36 15.64
N ILE A 325 -13.24 20.33 14.86
CA ILE A 325 -12.91 18.99 15.34
C ILE A 325 -11.61 19.04 16.13
N ARG A 326 -10.57 19.69 15.59
CA ARG A 326 -9.30 19.88 16.29
C ARG A 326 -9.47 20.54 17.65
N ARG A 327 -10.20 21.66 17.72
CA ARG A 327 -10.43 22.35 18.99
C ARG A 327 -11.22 21.50 19.98
N ALA A 328 -12.17 20.70 19.49
CA ALA A 328 -12.97 19.84 20.35
C ALA A 328 -12.15 18.66 20.88
N VAL A 329 -11.30 18.04 20.06
CA VAL A 329 -10.32 17.03 20.47
C VAL A 329 -9.33 17.59 21.50
N GLU A 330 -8.73 18.76 21.24
CA GLU A 330 -7.77 19.40 22.16
C GLU A 330 -8.37 19.72 23.53
N LYS A 331 -9.69 19.97 23.59
CA LYS A 331 -10.42 20.31 24.82
C LYS A 331 -11.15 19.13 25.45
N ASN A 332 -11.11 17.94 24.84
CA ASN A 332 -12.00 16.82 25.20
C ASN A 332 -13.48 17.22 25.27
N ASP A 333 -13.93 18.08 24.35
CA ASP A 333 -15.29 18.62 24.30
C ASP A 333 -16.21 17.68 23.50
N VAL A 334 -16.79 16.71 24.21
CA VAL A 334 -17.70 15.69 23.65
C VAL A 334 -18.90 16.32 22.95
N MET A 335 -19.49 17.36 23.54
CA MET A 335 -20.68 18.01 23.00
C MET A 335 -20.39 18.74 21.69
N SER A 336 -19.23 19.39 21.60
CA SER A 336 -18.78 20.00 20.34
C SER A 336 -18.52 18.96 19.26
N LEU A 337 -17.96 17.79 19.60
CA LEU A 337 -17.75 16.69 18.64
C LEU A 337 -19.05 16.08 18.17
N LEU A 338 -20.00 15.81 19.06
CA LEU A 338 -21.34 15.31 18.70
C LEU A 338 -22.07 16.29 17.77
N LYS A 339 -22.06 17.58 18.10
CA LYS A 339 -22.69 18.61 17.26
C LYS A 339 -22.04 18.70 15.88
N GLU A 340 -20.71 18.61 15.83
CA GLU A 340 -19.96 18.65 14.57
C GLU A 340 -20.19 17.37 13.75
N HIS A 341 -20.31 16.22 14.40
CA HIS A 341 -20.69 14.95 13.78
C HIS A 341 -22.06 15.06 13.08
N SER A 342 -23.12 15.40 13.81
CA SER A 342 -24.47 15.57 13.22
C SER A 342 -24.47 16.62 12.10
N ARG A 343 -23.71 17.71 12.25
CA ARG A 343 -23.60 18.73 11.20
C ARG A 343 -22.92 18.21 9.93
N LEU A 344 -21.87 17.41 10.05
CA LEU A 344 -21.10 16.91 8.92
C LEU A 344 -21.83 15.79 8.19
N PHE A 345 -22.33 14.81 8.94
CA PHE A 345 -22.83 13.54 8.42
C PHE A 345 -24.36 13.45 8.39
N GLY A 346 -25.05 14.30 9.15
CA GLY A 346 -26.51 14.28 9.28
C GLY A 346 -26.96 13.49 10.49
N ASP A 347 -28.27 13.47 10.67
CA ASP A 347 -28.97 12.75 11.73
C ASP A 347 -30.37 12.34 11.24
N GLU A 348 -31.23 11.90 12.16
CA GLU A 348 -32.61 11.52 11.88
C GLU A 348 -33.46 12.68 11.33
N THR A 349 -33.05 13.93 11.54
CA THR A 349 -33.80 15.13 11.14
C THR A 349 -33.43 15.61 9.74
N GLY A 350 -32.25 15.25 9.22
CA GLY A 350 -31.86 15.64 7.88
C GLY A 350 -30.44 15.26 7.46
N PRO A 351 -30.12 15.47 6.17
CA PRO A 351 -28.82 15.14 5.61
C PRO A 351 -27.71 16.06 6.11
N GLY A 352 -26.51 15.49 6.28
CA GLY A 352 -25.31 16.23 6.65
C GLY A 352 -24.78 17.14 5.55
N LYS A 353 -23.92 18.09 5.92
CA LYS A 353 -23.30 19.01 4.95
C LYS A 353 -22.43 18.30 3.92
N LEU A 354 -21.76 17.21 4.27
CA LEU A 354 -20.90 16.48 3.33
C LEU A 354 -21.74 15.79 2.25
N ALA A 355 -22.81 15.08 2.65
CA ALA A 355 -23.77 14.49 1.71
C ALA A 355 -24.37 15.51 0.75
N LEU A 356 -24.73 16.70 1.24
CA LEU A 356 -25.24 17.81 0.42
C LEU A 356 -24.19 18.35 -0.57
N GLU A 357 -22.96 18.57 -0.11
CA GLU A 357 -21.86 19.07 -0.95
C GLU A 357 -21.44 18.05 -2.03
N LEU A 358 -21.41 16.77 -1.67
CA LEU A 358 -21.01 15.68 -2.56
C LEU A 358 -22.18 15.17 -3.42
N LYS A 359 -23.41 15.60 -3.14
CA LYS A 359 -24.65 15.28 -3.86
C LYS A 359 -24.95 13.78 -3.94
N PHE A 360 -24.91 13.12 -2.78
CA PHE A 360 -25.31 11.72 -2.67
C PHE A 360 -26.22 11.49 -1.45
N ASP A 361 -26.74 10.28 -1.31
CA ASP A 361 -27.49 9.83 -0.14
C ASP A 361 -26.89 8.54 0.43
N TYR A 362 -27.23 8.19 1.67
CA TYR A 362 -26.72 6.99 2.31
C TYR A 362 -27.47 5.70 1.91
N GLY A 363 -28.25 5.75 0.82
CA GLY A 363 -29.12 4.65 0.40
C GLY A 363 -30.45 4.65 1.15
N GLU A 364 -31.03 3.46 1.32
CA GLU A 364 -32.33 3.26 1.94
C GLU A 364 -32.19 2.50 3.28
N THR A 365 -33.14 2.67 4.17
CA THR A 365 -33.32 1.83 5.35
C THR A 365 -33.97 0.50 4.95
N PRO A 366 -33.96 -0.53 5.82
CA PRO A 366 -34.68 -1.78 5.57
C PRO A 366 -36.18 -1.57 5.24
N ASP A 367 -36.77 -0.49 5.76
CA ASP A 367 -38.17 -0.11 5.53
C ASP A 367 -38.39 0.68 4.22
N GLY A 368 -37.36 0.83 3.38
CA GLY A 368 -37.41 1.56 2.11
C GLY A 368 -37.37 3.09 2.24
N ASN A 369 -37.17 3.62 3.45
CA ASN A 369 -37.04 5.07 3.66
C ASN A 369 -35.64 5.56 3.28
N LYS A 370 -35.54 6.78 2.75
CA LYS A 370 -34.25 7.37 2.42
C LYS A 370 -33.41 7.59 3.67
N ARG A 371 -32.19 7.08 3.68
CA ARG A 371 -31.24 7.26 4.78
C ARG A 371 -30.53 8.61 4.66
N THR A 372 -30.63 9.42 5.71
CA THR A 372 -30.08 10.79 5.79
C THR A 372 -28.72 10.87 6.46
N ALA A 373 -28.31 9.84 7.19
CA ALA A 373 -27.09 9.79 8.00
C ALA A 373 -26.34 8.44 7.81
N PRO A 374 -25.03 8.36 8.10
CA PRO A 374 -24.30 7.10 8.06
C PRO A 374 -24.83 6.12 9.11
N LEU A 375 -24.43 4.85 9.00
CA LEU A 375 -24.67 3.87 10.05
C LEU A 375 -24.08 4.36 11.38
N VAL A 376 -24.79 4.04 12.46
CA VAL A 376 -24.33 4.27 13.83
C VAL A 376 -23.39 3.14 14.22
N LEU A 377 -22.26 3.48 14.83
CA LEU A 377 -21.31 2.51 15.36
C LEU A 377 -22.00 1.69 16.46
N PRO A 378 -22.05 0.34 16.34
CA PRO A 378 -22.59 -0.51 17.39
C PRO A 378 -21.92 -0.29 18.74
N ASP A 379 -22.60 -0.66 19.82
CA ASP A 379 -21.99 -0.63 21.14
C ASP A 379 -20.84 -1.64 21.25
N PRO A 380 -19.79 -1.33 22.05
CA PRO A 380 -18.67 -2.23 22.21
C PRO A 380 -19.13 -3.57 22.80
N PRO A 381 -18.53 -4.70 22.36
CA PRO A 381 -18.72 -6.00 23.00
C PRO A 381 -18.50 -5.92 24.51
N LYS A 382 -19.33 -6.63 25.29
CA LYS A 382 -19.24 -6.67 26.75
C LYS A 382 -17.87 -7.12 27.27
N GLU A 383 -17.15 -7.93 26.49
CA GLU A 383 -15.82 -8.43 26.82
C GLU A 383 -14.72 -7.35 26.77
N LEU A 384 -14.95 -6.25 26.04
CA LEU A 384 -14.07 -5.07 26.09
C LEU A 384 -14.38 -4.17 27.28
N ILE A 385 -15.52 -4.38 27.93
CA ILE A 385 -15.95 -3.73 29.17
C ILE A 385 -15.55 -4.67 30.32
N MET A 386 -14.27 -4.98 30.48
CA MET A 386 -13.83 -5.75 31.65
C MET A 386 -13.80 -4.85 32.89
N ASP A 387 -14.79 -5.08 33.74
CA ASP A 387 -14.94 -4.78 35.17
C ASP A 387 -13.75 -4.08 35.85
N TYR A 388 -13.97 -2.82 36.22
CA TYR A 388 -13.29 -2.16 37.34
C TYR A 388 -13.88 -2.60 38.68
#